data_AF-A0A4Y9KYH3-F1
#
_entry.id   AF-A0A4Y9KYH3-F1
#
_cell.length_a   1.000
_cell.length_b   1.000
_cell.length_c   1.000
_cell.angle_alpha   90.00
_cell.angle_beta   90.00
_cell.angle_gamma   90.00
#
_symmetry.space_group_name_H-M   'P 1'
#
loop_
_entity.id
_entity.type
_entity.pdbx_description
1 polymer ?
#
loop_
_entity_poly.entity_id
_entity_poly.type
_entity_poly.pdbx_seq_one_letter_code
_entity_poly.pdbx_strand_id
1 'polypeptide(L)'
;MAGAALILSPAAAPSVAAANDLQSEVTVQSFLALRKRPPHLDSVVNCLWREKPGDGGGGRFFWDPESTDSDDGGCTIASDVTSVGRWRREVNSPLSPIWFGADPSGRGDSTLALKAVLARNEDVYIPAGNFRITDTLAIVKAGRRITGAGQGATKIVMMGRNRPIIRWWGARTALENLLLEYAIPQQIEDTESAGITVDNTGPKNTRFLQKSSIRNVSIRNSYIGILVPNGSVFFSVTVDNVEVDGYAKSAFYMAEGASGTGSAILNLYTQNRMQECLGPVVQFSAIVEGFVGQINIEHTKVRDHALCFVSSDHVSVSSVHIEDCHLLTPGKAFVAAAGSIFVSMDVLSVQFADISVKSSIFFLYGQPKLSVQSLTLRDLRGPSTLSPYTYRSPALHHGPVGELEVTSVYLARGASERLSPLVEVNQLGEENAILRQWGRDVYFRQLNGYREYFGSSAPPSAGRFNVGDRVYNAKPQIGEPVWWICLTGGSPGTWQAGPRL
;
A
#
# COMPACT_ATOMS: atom_id res chain seq x y z
N MET A 1 -52.96 42.44 -83.68
CA MET A 1 -53.67 41.16 -83.85
C MET A 1 -52.65 40.05 -84.00
N ALA A 2 -52.78 38.99 -83.19
CA ALA A 2 -52.14 37.65 -83.21
C ALA A 2 -50.60 37.58 -83.37
N GLY A 3 -49.80 36.91 -82.53
CA GLY A 3 -50.08 35.81 -81.61
C GLY A 3 -49.56 34.49 -82.21
N ALA A 4 -48.33 34.09 -81.86
CA ALA A 4 -47.82 32.73 -82.08
C ALA A 4 -46.99 32.32 -80.86
N ALA A 5 -47.48 31.33 -80.13
CA ALA A 5 -46.89 30.77 -78.92
C ALA A 5 -45.89 29.65 -79.28
N LEU A 6 -44.70 29.69 -78.67
CA LEU A 6 -43.72 28.62 -78.69
C LEU A 6 -43.88 27.80 -77.40
N ILE A 7 -44.38 26.57 -77.50
CA ILE A 7 -44.48 25.62 -76.38
C ILE A 7 -43.17 24.84 -76.33
N LEU A 8 -42.36 25.08 -75.30
CA LEU A 8 -41.21 24.27 -74.94
C LEU A 8 -41.67 23.14 -74.00
N SER A 9 -41.42 21.90 -74.41
CA SER A 9 -41.67 20.68 -73.64
C SER A 9 -40.81 20.67 -72.36
N PRO A 10 -41.34 20.21 -71.20
CA PRO A 10 -40.53 20.10 -69.99
C PRO A 10 -39.51 18.97 -70.13
N ALA A 11 -38.24 19.30 -69.92
CA ALA A 11 -37.16 18.33 -69.82
C ALA A 11 -37.45 17.34 -68.68
N ALA A 12 -37.29 16.06 -68.97
CA ALA A 12 -37.41 14.98 -68.00
C ALA A 12 -36.45 15.24 -66.83
N ALA A 13 -37.00 15.23 -65.61
CA ALA A 13 -36.22 15.27 -64.39
C ALA A 13 -35.22 14.10 -64.38
N PRO A 14 -33.95 14.32 -64.04
CA PRO A 14 -33.02 13.22 -63.86
C PRO A 14 -33.53 12.32 -62.74
N SER A 15 -33.53 11.01 -63.01
CA SER A 15 -33.96 9.97 -62.08
C SER A 15 -33.24 10.11 -60.75
N VAL A 16 -34.01 10.24 -59.67
CA VAL A 16 -33.53 10.10 -58.29
C VAL A 16 -33.16 8.62 -58.08
N ALA A 17 -31.93 8.26 -58.42
CA ALA A 17 -31.36 6.95 -58.17
C ALA A 17 -29.88 7.08 -57.82
N ALA A 18 -29.58 7.77 -56.72
CA ALA A 18 -28.27 7.75 -56.05
C ALA A 18 -28.37 8.39 -54.66
N ALA A 19 -29.24 7.87 -53.79
CA ALA A 19 -29.23 8.19 -52.37
C ALA A 19 -30.02 7.13 -51.59
N ASN A 20 -29.38 5.98 -51.33
CA ASN A 20 -29.57 5.11 -50.17
C ASN A 20 -28.95 3.73 -50.49
N ASP A 21 -27.63 3.63 -50.39
CA ASP A 21 -26.98 2.37 -50.08
C ASP A 21 -26.13 2.56 -48.82
N LEU A 22 -26.80 2.98 -47.75
CA LEU A 22 -26.32 2.64 -46.42
C LEU A 22 -26.56 1.14 -46.30
N GLN A 23 -25.52 0.33 -46.54
CA GLN A 23 -25.56 -1.10 -46.20
C GLN A 23 -26.13 -1.22 -44.79
N SER A 24 -27.38 -1.70 -44.68
CA SER A 24 -28.01 -1.91 -43.39
C SER A 24 -27.14 -2.91 -42.65
N GLU A 25 -26.50 -2.47 -41.57
CA GLU A 25 -25.61 -3.31 -40.80
C GLU A 25 -26.34 -4.58 -40.38
N VAL A 26 -25.86 -5.72 -40.90
CA VAL A 26 -26.52 -7.01 -40.68
C VAL A 26 -26.43 -7.35 -39.21
N THR A 27 -27.59 -7.58 -38.59
CA THR A 27 -27.68 -7.84 -37.16
C THR A 27 -28.00 -9.30 -36.89
N VAL A 28 -27.25 -9.93 -35.99
CA VAL A 28 -27.55 -11.25 -35.43
C VAL A 28 -27.73 -11.16 -33.92
N GLN A 29 -28.54 -12.04 -33.36
CA GLN A 29 -28.88 -11.98 -31.94
C GLN A 29 -27.72 -12.40 -31.03
N SER A 30 -27.10 -13.56 -31.31
CA SER A 30 -26.12 -14.19 -30.41
C SER A 30 -24.91 -14.76 -31.14
N PHE A 31 -23.89 -15.17 -30.40
CA PHE A 31 -22.76 -15.92 -30.99
C PHE A 31 -23.20 -17.23 -31.61
N LEU A 32 -24.24 -17.89 -31.08
CA LEU A 32 -24.80 -19.08 -31.73
C LEU A 32 -25.34 -18.76 -33.14
N ALA A 33 -25.97 -17.61 -33.31
CA ALA A 33 -26.44 -17.15 -34.62
C ALA A 33 -25.27 -16.71 -35.53
N LEU A 34 -24.24 -16.07 -34.96
CA LEU A 34 -23.04 -15.65 -35.68
C LEU A 34 -22.26 -16.86 -36.24
N ARG A 35 -22.07 -17.91 -35.44
CA ARG A 35 -21.37 -19.15 -35.84
C ARG A 35 -22.01 -19.81 -37.05
N LYS A 36 -23.35 -19.85 -37.09
CA LYS A 36 -24.14 -20.45 -38.17
C LYS A 36 -24.32 -19.53 -39.39
N ARG A 37 -23.81 -18.30 -39.34
CA ARG A 37 -23.96 -17.35 -40.44
C ARG A 37 -22.96 -17.68 -41.56
N PRO A 38 -23.43 -17.88 -42.81
CA PRO A 38 -22.52 -18.03 -43.95
C PRO A 38 -21.74 -16.73 -44.20
N PRO A 39 -20.41 -16.75 -44.20
CA PRO A 39 -19.60 -15.52 -44.21
C PRO A 39 -19.49 -14.84 -45.57
N HIS A 40 -19.89 -15.51 -46.66
CA HIS A 40 -19.87 -14.95 -48.01
C HIS A 40 -21.04 -13.97 -48.28
N LEU A 41 -21.95 -13.81 -47.32
CA LEU A 41 -23.13 -12.95 -47.45
C LEU A 41 -22.88 -11.52 -46.95
N ASP A 42 -22.00 -11.32 -45.95
CA ASP A 42 -21.72 -10.00 -45.40
C ASP A 42 -20.28 -9.93 -44.87
N SER A 43 -19.60 -8.82 -45.14
CA SER A 43 -18.26 -8.57 -44.62
C SER A 43 -18.27 -8.16 -43.15
N VAL A 44 -19.38 -7.60 -42.64
CA VAL A 44 -19.51 -7.09 -41.27
C VAL A 44 -20.91 -7.36 -40.70
N VAL A 45 -20.96 -7.78 -39.43
CA VAL A 45 -22.16 -8.17 -38.69
C VAL A 45 -22.14 -7.55 -37.30
N ASN A 46 -23.23 -6.90 -36.90
CA ASN A 46 -23.47 -6.49 -35.52
C ASN A 46 -24.13 -7.64 -34.74
N CYS A 47 -23.48 -8.12 -33.70
CA CYS A 47 -24.00 -9.15 -32.81
C CYS A 47 -24.52 -8.51 -31.53
N LEU A 48 -25.81 -8.66 -31.22
CA LEU A 48 -26.43 -7.92 -30.12
C LEU A 48 -25.98 -8.38 -28.72
N TRP A 49 -25.74 -9.68 -28.54
CA TRP A 49 -25.27 -10.26 -27.28
C TRP A 49 -24.42 -11.50 -27.54
N ARG A 50 -23.73 -12.00 -26.51
CA ARG A 50 -22.93 -13.22 -26.63
C ARG A 50 -23.82 -14.47 -26.54
N GLU A 51 -24.49 -14.63 -25.42
CA GLU A 51 -25.36 -15.77 -25.10
C GLU A 51 -26.82 -15.33 -24.92
N LYS A 52 -27.07 -14.24 -24.20
CA LYS A 52 -28.43 -13.81 -23.83
C LYS A 52 -28.61 -12.28 -23.85
N PRO A 53 -29.84 -11.77 -24.05
CA PRO A 53 -30.10 -10.35 -24.04
C PRO A 53 -29.53 -9.65 -22.81
N GLY A 54 -28.81 -8.55 -23.04
CA GLY A 54 -28.25 -7.70 -21.98
C GLY A 54 -26.98 -8.23 -21.29
N ASP A 55 -26.34 -9.30 -21.79
CA ASP A 55 -25.07 -9.78 -21.22
C ASP A 55 -23.86 -8.85 -21.49
N GLY A 56 -24.03 -7.85 -22.36
CA GLY A 56 -22.98 -6.89 -22.72
C GLY A 56 -21.85 -7.48 -23.57
N GLY A 57 -21.95 -8.75 -23.97
CA GLY A 57 -20.93 -9.47 -24.74
C GLY A 57 -21.06 -9.32 -26.26
N GLY A 58 -22.08 -8.61 -26.75
CA GLY A 58 -22.26 -8.29 -28.17
C GLY A 58 -21.17 -7.37 -28.74
N GLY A 59 -21.28 -7.02 -30.02
CA GLY A 59 -20.40 -6.08 -30.71
C GLY A 59 -20.36 -6.31 -32.22
N ARG A 60 -19.56 -5.51 -32.92
CA ARG A 60 -19.36 -5.57 -34.37
C ARG A 60 -18.26 -6.58 -34.71
N PHE A 61 -18.52 -7.45 -35.69
CA PHE A 61 -17.62 -8.49 -36.15
C PHE A 61 -17.47 -8.42 -37.66
N PHE A 62 -16.26 -8.64 -38.17
CA PHE A 62 -16.01 -8.79 -39.60
C PHE A 62 -15.51 -10.20 -39.92
N TRP A 63 -15.74 -10.68 -41.13
CA TRP A 63 -15.21 -11.97 -41.56
C TRP A 63 -13.77 -11.81 -42.05
N ASP A 64 -12.86 -12.59 -41.47
CA ASP A 64 -11.49 -12.75 -41.95
C ASP A 64 -11.35 -14.16 -42.56
N PRO A 65 -11.33 -14.29 -43.90
CA PRO A 65 -11.25 -15.58 -44.57
C PRO A 65 -9.89 -16.28 -44.41
N GLU A 66 -8.83 -15.56 -44.04
CA GLU A 66 -7.47 -16.10 -43.92
C GLU A 66 -7.16 -16.55 -42.49
N SER A 67 -7.93 -16.09 -41.51
CA SER A 67 -7.71 -16.44 -40.11
C SER A 67 -7.86 -17.94 -39.83
N THR A 68 -6.83 -18.52 -39.23
CA THR A 68 -6.82 -19.88 -38.67
C THR A 68 -6.83 -19.91 -37.15
N ASP A 69 -6.93 -18.74 -36.49
CA ASP A 69 -6.85 -18.62 -35.04
C ASP A 69 -7.91 -19.49 -34.35
N SER A 70 -7.63 -20.03 -33.16
CA SER A 70 -8.65 -20.77 -32.41
C SER A 70 -9.80 -19.84 -31.98
N ASP A 71 -10.99 -20.42 -31.82
CA ASP A 71 -12.10 -19.72 -31.17
C ASP A 71 -11.71 -19.37 -29.73
N ASP A 72 -11.80 -18.08 -29.38
CA ASP A 72 -11.48 -17.60 -28.03
C ASP A 72 -12.72 -17.21 -27.24
N GLY A 73 -13.91 -17.39 -27.83
CA GLY A 73 -15.20 -17.13 -27.19
C GLY A 73 -15.50 -15.65 -26.95
N GLY A 74 -14.73 -14.71 -27.53
CA GLY A 74 -14.97 -13.27 -27.38
C GLY A 74 -14.54 -12.38 -28.56
N CYS A 75 -13.28 -12.45 -28.99
CA CYS A 75 -12.73 -11.64 -30.08
C CYS A 75 -12.60 -12.42 -31.40
N THR A 76 -12.41 -13.73 -31.33
CA THR A 76 -12.31 -14.62 -32.49
C THR A 76 -13.35 -15.72 -32.34
N ILE A 77 -14.32 -15.77 -33.26
CA ILE A 77 -15.40 -16.74 -33.26
C ILE A 77 -15.31 -17.58 -34.54
N ALA A 78 -15.18 -18.90 -34.36
CA ALA A 78 -15.17 -19.86 -35.46
C ALA A 78 -16.57 -19.98 -36.10
N SER A 79 -16.60 -20.27 -37.40
CA SER A 79 -17.85 -20.60 -38.09
C SER A 79 -18.18 -22.08 -37.96
N ASP A 80 -19.47 -22.40 -37.87
CA ASP A 80 -19.98 -23.77 -37.97
C ASP A 80 -20.21 -24.17 -39.46
N VAL A 81 -20.08 -23.21 -40.38
CA VAL A 81 -20.36 -23.38 -41.83
C VAL A 81 -19.09 -23.70 -42.63
N THR A 82 -17.93 -23.22 -42.17
CA THR A 82 -16.62 -23.41 -42.82
C THR A 82 -15.55 -23.70 -41.77
N SER A 83 -14.58 -24.55 -42.12
CA SER A 83 -13.42 -24.85 -41.28
C SER A 83 -12.31 -23.79 -41.37
N VAL A 84 -12.34 -22.93 -42.39
CA VAL A 84 -11.36 -21.85 -42.65
C VAL A 84 -12.02 -20.49 -42.47
N GLY A 85 -11.25 -19.52 -41.96
CA GLY A 85 -11.68 -18.16 -41.66
C GLY A 85 -12.37 -18.00 -40.30
N ARG A 86 -12.44 -16.77 -39.78
CA ARG A 86 -13.02 -16.43 -38.47
C ARG A 86 -13.84 -15.14 -38.52
N TRP A 87 -14.88 -15.09 -37.69
CA TRP A 87 -15.48 -13.83 -37.31
C TRP A 87 -14.59 -13.14 -36.28
N ARG A 88 -14.06 -11.97 -36.65
CA ARG A 88 -13.16 -11.15 -35.83
C ARG A 88 -13.92 -9.96 -35.28
N ARG A 89 -13.90 -9.79 -33.97
CA ARG A 89 -14.45 -8.60 -33.31
C ARG A 89 -13.64 -7.38 -33.75
N GLU A 90 -14.31 -6.28 -34.04
CA GLU A 90 -13.66 -4.98 -34.14
C GLU A 90 -13.23 -4.53 -32.74
N VAL A 91 -11.91 -4.52 -32.49
CA VAL A 91 -11.33 -4.19 -31.19
C VAL A 91 -10.64 -2.84 -31.26
N ASN A 92 -11.18 -1.87 -30.53
CA ASN A 92 -10.49 -0.64 -30.16
C ASN A 92 -10.21 -0.74 -28.64
N SER A 93 -9.03 -1.26 -28.28
CA SER A 93 -8.57 -1.45 -26.89
C SER A 93 -9.06 -0.32 -25.95
N PRO A 94 -9.49 -0.62 -24.71
CA PRO A 94 -9.26 -1.84 -23.93
C PRO A 94 -10.22 -3.01 -24.19
N LEU A 95 -9.77 -4.22 -23.87
CA LEU A 95 -10.60 -5.43 -23.86
C LEU A 95 -11.46 -5.51 -22.60
N SER A 96 -12.67 -6.06 -22.74
CA SER A 96 -13.55 -6.31 -21.59
C SER A 96 -13.78 -7.80 -21.34
N PRO A 97 -13.71 -8.29 -20.09
CA PRO A 97 -13.96 -9.69 -19.77
C PRO A 97 -15.41 -10.13 -20.06
N ILE A 98 -16.37 -9.19 -20.13
CA ILE A 98 -17.77 -9.50 -20.49
C ILE A 98 -17.88 -10.04 -21.93
N TRP A 99 -16.97 -9.63 -22.82
CA TRP A 99 -16.91 -10.14 -24.19
C TRP A 99 -16.57 -11.63 -24.22
N PHE A 100 -15.89 -12.12 -23.18
CA PHE A 100 -15.49 -13.51 -23.00
C PHE A 100 -16.43 -14.28 -22.06
N GLY A 101 -17.57 -13.67 -21.69
CA GLY A 101 -18.60 -14.30 -20.86
C GLY A 101 -18.45 -14.11 -19.35
N ALA A 102 -17.68 -13.11 -18.88
CA ALA A 102 -17.69 -12.75 -17.47
C ALA A 102 -19.08 -12.26 -17.03
N ASP A 103 -19.50 -12.62 -15.83
CA ASP A 103 -20.80 -12.24 -15.27
C ASP A 103 -20.65 -11.11 -14.24
N PRO A 104 -20.93 -9.85 -14.61
CA PRO A 104 -20.83 -8.70 -13.71
C PRO A 104 -21.92 -8.68 -12.63
N SER A 105 -22.95 -9.55 -12.72
CA SER A 105 -23.96 -9.67 -11.66
C SER A 105 -23.44 -10.41 -10.42
N GLY A 106 -22.30 -11.09 -10.57
CA GLY A 106 -21.69 -11.90 -9.54
C GLY A 106 -22.48 -13.14 -9.22
N ARG A 107 -23.27 -13.70 -10.15
CA ARG A 107 -23.97 -14.97 -9.94
C ARG A 107 -23.13 -16.14 -10.45
N GLY A 108 -22.64 -16.04 -11.68
CA GLY A 108 -21.75 -16.98 -12.34
C GLY A 108 -20.27 -16.75 -12.04
N ASP A 109 -19.47 -17.80 -12.30
CA ASP A 109 -18.01 -17.75 -12.19
C ASP A 109 -17.39 -17.08 -13.42
N SER A 110 -16.66 -15.99 -13.19
CA SER A 110 -15.99 -15.18 -14.21
C SER A 110 -14.52 -15.54 -14.42
N THR A 111 -14.01 -16.58 -13.75
CA THR A 111 -12.59 -16.95 -13.74
C THR A 111 -12.02 -17.13 -15.14
N LEU A 112 -12.68 -17.94 -15.99
CA LEU A 112 -12.18 -18.25 -17.33
C LEU A 112 -12.18 -17.00 -18.24
N ALA A 113 -13.23 -16.19 -18.17
CA ALA A 113 -13.36 -14.97 -18.96
C ALA A 113 -12.31 -13.91 -18.56
N LEU A 114 -12.06 -13.74 -17.26
CA LEU A 114 -11.00 -12.86 -16.75
C LEU A 114 -9.61 -13.36 -17.15
N LYS A 115 -9.35 -14.66 -17.04
CA LYS A 115 -8.07 -15.25 -17.51
C LYS A 115 -7.89 -15.06 -19.01
N ALA A 116 -8.95 -15.18 -19.81
CA ALA A 116 -8.90 -15.01 -21.25
C ALA A 116 -8.42 -13.59 -21.63
N VAL A 117 -8.98 -12.52 -21.04
CA VAL A 117 -8.51 -11.15 -21.32
C VAL A 117 -7.10 -10.87 -20.80
N LEU A 118 -6.75 -11.42 -19.64
CA LEU A 118 -5.41 -11.24 -19.04
C LEU A 118 -4.31 -11.94 -19.84
N ALA A 119 -4.64 -13.00 -20.59
CA ALA A 119 -3.69 -13.70 -21.45
C ALA A 119 -3.28 -12.92 -22.72
N ARG A 120 -4.06 -11.92 -23.12
CA ARG A 120 -3.82 -11.14 -24.37
C ARG A 120 -2.79 -10.04 -24.19
N ASN A 121 -2.54 -9.15 -25.16
CA ASN A 121 -1.50 -8.10 -25.06
C ASN A 121 -2.07 -6.68 -24.90
N GLU A 122 -3.37 -6.50 -25.09
CA GLU A 122 -4.09 -5.24 -25.12
C GLU A 122 -4.43 -4.74 -23.70
N ASP A 123 -4.65 -3.45 -23.47
CA ASP A 123 -5.14 -2.98 -22.15
C ASP A 123 -6.47 -3.68 -21.79
N VAL A 124 -6.76 -3.84 -20.49
CA VAL A 124 -7.98 -4.49 -20.00
C VAL A 124 -8.78 -3.49 -19.18
N TYR A 125 -10.07 -3.39 -19.50
CA TYR A 125 -11.06 -2.65 -18.74
C TYR A 125 -12.12 -3.61 -18.18
N ILE A 126 -12.16 -3.71 -16.85
CA ILE A 126 -13.14 -4.50 -16.13
C ILE A 126 -14.27 -3.55 -15.73
N PRO A 127 -15.47 -3.68 -16.33
CA PRO A 127 -16.56 -2.73 -16.09
C PRO A 127 -17.06 -2.81 -14.64
N ALA A 128 -17.95 -1.90 -14.26
CA ALA A 128 -18.62 -1.98 -12.97
C ALA A 128 -19.40 -3.30 -12.86
N GLY A 129 -19.33 -3.93 -11.69
CA GLY A 129 -19.91 -5.24 -11.45
C GLY A 129 -19.18 -6.01 -10.36
N ASN A 130 -19.81 -7.10 -9.92
CA ASN A 130 -19.22 -8.09 -9.04
C ASN A 130 -18.82 -9.31 -9.88
N PHE A 131 -17.55 -9.65 -9.91
CA PHE A 131 -17.02 -10.77 -10.66
C PHE A 131 -16.54 -11.84 -9.70
N ARG A 132 -17.33 -12.91 -9.55
CA ARG A 132 -16.90 -14.07 -8.76
C ARG A 132 -15.78 -14.80 -9.50
N ILE A 133 -14.76 -15.19 -8.76
CA ILE A 133 -13.71 -16.09 -9.25
C ILE A 133 -13.49 -17.23 -8.27
N THR A 134 -13.09 -18.39 -8.79
CA THR A 134 -12.75 -19.59 -8.01
C THR A 134 -11.27 -19.92 -8.10
N ASP A 135 -10.52 -19.24 -8.97
CA ASP A 135 -9.09 -19.45 -9.13
C ASP A 135 -8.30 -18.16 -9.38
N THR A 136 -7.00 -18.23 -9.07
CA THR A 136 -6.05 -17.11 -9.14
C THR A 136 -6.02 -16.48 -10.53
N LEU A 137 -5.98 -15.14 -10.60
CA LEU A 137 -5.75 -14.39 -11.83
C LEU A 137 -4.27 -14.00 -11.95
N ALA A 138 -3.63 -14.40 -13.04
CA ALA A 138 -2.23 -14.12 -13.27
C ALA A 138 -2.04 -12.90 -14.21
N ILE A 139 -1.32 -11.88 -13.75
CA ILE A 139 -0.93 -10.73 -14.58
C ILE A 139 0.47 -10.96 -15.11
N VAL A 140 0.51 -11.47 -16.33
CA VAL A 140 1.69 -12.12 -16.93
C VAL A 140 2.43 -11.27 -17.94
N LYS A 141 1.65 -10.51 -18.73
CA LYS A 141 2.18 -9.73 -19.84
C LYS A 141 2.67 -8.39 -19.32
N ALA A 142 3.81 -7.94 -19.85
CA ALA A 142 4.35 -6.64 -19.55
C ALA A 142 3.64 -5.53 -20.35
N GLY A 143 3.73 -4.28 -19.89
CA GLY A 143 3.37 -3.10 -20.70
C GLY A 143 1.88 -2.84 -20.86
N ARG A 144 1.05 -3.21 -19.88
CA ARG A 144 -0.42 -3.15 -19.98
C ARG A 144 -1.06 -2.54 -18.74
N ARG A 145 -2.21 -1.90 -18.93
CA ARG A 145 -3.07 -1.43 -17.84
C ARG A 145 -4.26 -2.36 -17.66
N ILE A 146 -4.55 -2.71 -16.42
CA ILE A 146 -5.72 -3.47 -15.99
C ILE A 146 -6.51 -2.52 -15.08
N THR A 147 -7.61 -1.98 -15.59
CA THR A 147 -8.34 -0.90 -14.94
C THR A 147 -9.79 -1.31 -14.68
N GLY A 148 -10.27 -1.11 -13.46
CA GLY A 148 -11.69 -1.20 -13.12
C GLY A 148 -12.42 0.13 -13.29
N ALA A 149 -13.73 0.14 -13.03
CA ALA A 149 -14.56 1.34 -13.03
C ALA A 149 -14.48 2.16 -11.71
N GLY A 150 -13.73 1.69 -10.71
CA GLY A 150 -13.57 2.33 -9.39
C GLY A 150 -13.55 1.29 -8.25
N GLN A 151 -12.89 1.63 -7.12
CA GLN A 151 -12.78 0.76 -5.93
C GLN A 151 -14.13 0.27 -5.39
N GLY A 152 -15.18 1.08 -5.48
CA GLY A 152 -16.54 0.69 -5.08
C GLY A 152 -17.37 0.04 -6.19
N ALA A 153 -16.96 0.20 -7.45
CA ALA A 153 -17.76 -0.13 -8.64
C ALA A 153 -17.38 -1.47 -9.26
N THR A 154 -16.08 -1.78 -9.35
CA THR A 154 -15.58 -3.05 -9.87
C THR A 154 -15.03 -3.89 -8.74
N LYS A 155 -15.64 -5.06 -8.50
CA LYS A 155 -15.24 -5.99 -7.45
C LYS A 155 -14.87 -7.34 -8.04
N ILE A 156 -13.67 -7.84 -7.73
CA ILE A 156 -13.27 -9.21 -8.00
C ILE A 156 -13.32 -9.97 -6.67
N VAL A 157 -14.20 -10.96 -6.60
CA VAL A 157 -14.52 -11.68 -5.37
C VAL A 157 -14.04 -13.12 -5.47
N MET A 158 -12.99 -13.45 -4.72
CA MET A 158 -12.46 -14.81 -4.61
C MET A 158 -13.35 -15.65 -3.70
N MET A 159 -13.92 -16.72 -4.27
CA MET A 159 -14.76 -17.68 -3.57
C MET A 159 -13.94 -18.80 -2.91
N GLY A 160 -12.73 -19.05 -3.42
CA GLY A 160 -11.79 -20.02 -2.87
C GLY A 160 -11.02 -19.48 -1.66
N ARG A 161 -10.41 -20.39 -0.89
CA ARG A 161 -9.48 -20.06 0.20
C ARG A 161 -8.07 -20.53 -0.14
N ASN A 162 -7.11 -20.11 0.68
CA ASN A 162 -5.70 -20.54 0.63
C ASN A 162 -5.09 -20.47 -0.77
N ARG A 163 -5.28 -19.33 -1.45
CA ARG A 163 -4.66 -18.99 -2.73
C ARG A 163 -4.78 -17.49 -2.96
N PRO A 164 -3.87 -16.85 -3.72
CA PRO A 164 -3.95 -15.43 -3.97
C PRO A 164 -5.09 -15.05 -4.93
N ILE A 165 -5.61 -13.83 -4.84
CA ILE A 165 -6.55 -13.29 -5.83
C ILE A 165 -5.78 -12.95 -7.11
N ILE A 166 -4.77 -12.10 -6.98
CA ILE A 166 -3.87 -11.71 -8.07
C ILE A 166 -2.47 -12.28 -7.81
N ARG A 167 -1.90 -12.91 -8.85
CA ARG A 167 -0.49 -13.29 -8.92
C ARG A 167 0.20 -12.49 -10.02
N TRP A 168 1.20 -11.68 -9.66
CA TRP A 168 1.69 -10.62 -10.55
C TRP A 168 3.19 -10.70 -10.80
N TRP A 169 3.54 -10.75 -12.09
CA TRP A 169 4.92 -10.81 -12.57
C TRP A 169 5.19 -9.85 -13.73
N GLY A 170 4.21 -9.53 -14.57
CA GLY A 170 4.40 -8.67 -15.74
C GLY A 170 4.90 -7.26 -15.38
N ALA A 171 6.12 -6.90 -15.81
CA ALA A 171 6.69 -5.56 -15.64
C ALA A 171 5.94 -4.45 -16.41
N ARG A 172 6.13 -3.18 -16.03
CA ARG A 172 5.56 -2.01 -16.74
C ARG A 172 4.03 -2.10 -16.85
N THR A 173 3.39 -2.57 -15.80
CA THR A 173 1.94 -2.78 -15.77
C THR A 173 1.30 -1.96 -14.68
N ALA A 174 0.00 -1.70 -14.83
CA ALA A 174 -0.78 -1.05 -13.80
C ALA A 174 -2.03 -1.87 -13.46
N LEU A 175 -2.35 -1.96 -12.17
CA LEU A 175 -3.63 -2.46 -11.67
C LEU A 175 -4.33 -1.31 -10.95
N GLU A 176 -5.48 -0.91 -11.48
CA GLU A 176 -6.10 0.36 -11.07
C GLU A 176 -7.61 0.25 -10.85
N ASN A 177 -8.13 1.05 -9.92
CA ASN A 177 -9.56 1.39 -9.78
C ASN A 177 -10.48 0.18 -9.54
N LEU A 178 -10.16 -0.69 -8.58
CA LEU A 178 -10.99 -1.86 -8.27
C LEU A 178 -10.84 -2.33 -6.83
N LEU A 179 -11.75 -3.21 -6.41
CA LEU A 179 -11.68 -3.92 -5.15
C LEU A 179 -11.41 -5.41 -5.37
N LEU A 180 -10.47 -5.94 -4.58
CA LEU A 180 -10.16 -7.36 -4.46
C LEU A 180 -10.65 -7.83 -3.09
N GLU A 181 -11.47 -8.87 -3.04
CA GLU A 181 -12.05 -9.34 -1.80
C GLU A 181 -12.15 -10.87 -1.76
N TYR A 182 -11.86 -11.45 -0.60
CA TYR A 182 -12.30 -12.82 -0.32
C TYR A 182 -13.73 -12.81 0.18
N ALA A 183 -14.57 -13.67 -0.41
CA ALA A 183 -15.97 -13.83 -0.01
C ALA A 183 -16.13 -14.26 1.45
N ILE A 184 -15.13 -14.98 1.96
CA ILE A 184 -15.04 -15.38 3.36
C ILE A 184 -13.73 -14.81 3.91
N PRO A 185 -13.75 -14.12 5.05
CA PRO A 185 -12.55 -13.79 5.81
C PRO A 185 -11.54 -14.93 5.93
N GLN A 186 -10.31 -14.68 5.47
CA GLN A 186 -9.22 -15.63 5.57
C GLN A 186 -8.68 -15.65 7.01
N GLN A 187 -8.35 -16.85 7.48
CA GLN A 187 -7.95 -17.16 8.86
C GLN A 187 -6.45 -17.53 8.90
N ILE A 188 -5.93 -17.85 10.09
CA ILE A 188 -4.49 -18.10 10.32
C ILE A 188 -3.94 -19.24 9.43
N GLU A 189 -4.77 -20.21 9.10
CA GLU A 189 -4.46 -21.39 8.30
C GLU A 189 -4.41 -21.12 6.78
N ASP A 190 -5.03 -20.05 6.28
CA ASP A 190 -5.12 -19.77 4.85
C ASP A 190 -3.89 -19.00 4.32
N THR A 191 -2.71 -19.52 4.64
CA THR A 191 -1.42 -18.83 4.51
C THR A 191 -1.04 -18.36 3.10
N GLU A 192 -1.67 -18.90 2.05
CA GLU A 192 -1.45 -18.49 0.65
C GLU A 192 -2.41 -17.38 0.18
N SER A 193 -3.30 -16.88 1.04
CA SER A 193 -4.40 -15.99 0.64
C SER A 193 -4.02 -14.52 0.60
N ALA A 194 -3.10 -14.19 -0.31
CA ALA A 194 -2.75 -12.81 -0.58
C ALA A 194 -3.78 -12.13 -1.50
N GLY A 195 -4.21 -10.90 -1.20
CA GLY A 195 -4.97 -10.11 -2.17
C GLY A 195 -4.16 -9.91 -3.46
N ILE A 196 -2.92 -9.47 -3.32
CA ILE A 196 -1.93 -9.41 -4.40
C ILE A 196 -0.65 -10.09 -3.93
N THR A 197 -0.13 -11.04 -4.70
CA THR A 197 1.22 -11.57 -4.50
C THR A 197 2.10 -11.31 -5.72
N VAL A 198 3.32 -10.85 -5.47
CA VAL A 198 4.36 -10.77 -6.50
C VAL A 198 4.92 -12.17 -6.73
N ASP A 199 5.08 -12.56 -7.99
CA ASP A 199 5.67 -13.84 -8.36
C ASP A 199 6.86 -13.61 -9.30
N ASN A 200 8.00 -14.22 -8.96
CA ASN A 200 9.22 -14.19 -9.75
C ASN A 200 9.62 -15.58 -10.28
N THR A 201 8.79 -16.60 -10.06
CA THR A 201 9.04 -18.00 -10.47
C THR A 201 8.57 -18.32 -11.89
N GLY A 202 8.10 -17.30 -12.62
CA GLY A 202 7.68 -17.42 -14.01
C GLY A 202 8.80 -17.82 -15.00
N PRO A 203 8.45 -18.13 -16.26
CA PRO A 203 9.39 -18.60 -17.27
C PRO A 203 10.66 -17.74 -17.39
N LYS A 204 11.81 -18.41 -17.57
CA LYS A 204 13.11 -17.75 -17.81
C LYS A 204 12.93 -16.68 -18.90
N ASN A 205 13.39 -15.46 -18.62
CA ASN A 205 13.31 -14.25 -19.47
C ASN A 205 12.06 -13.36 -19.33
N THR A 206 11.13 -13.64 -18.43
CA THR A 206 10.09 -12.65 -18.10
C THR A 206 10.60 -11.65 -17.08
N ARG A 207 10.47 -10.36 -17.41
CA ARG A 207 10.95 -9.26 -16.56
C ARG A 207 10.20 -9.29 -15.24
N PHE A 208 10.93 -9.23 -14.12
CA PHE A 208 10.39 -9.12 -12.77
C PHE A 208 9.45 -7.92 -12.62
N LEU A 209 8.60 -7.91 -11.59
CA LEU A 209 7.70 -6.78 -11.32
C LEU A 209 8.50 -5.49 -11.08
N GLN A 210 8.60 -4.69 -12.13
CA GLN A 210 9.34 -3.44 -12.13
C GLN A 210 8.64 -2.37 -12.96
N LYS A 211 8.79 -1.10 -12.59
CA LYS A 211 8.18 0.04 -13.29
C LYS A 211 6.65 -0.09 -13.38
N SER A 212 6.06 -0.69 -12.35
CA SER A 212 4.64 -1.03 -12.29
C SER A 212 3.93 -0.21 -11.21
N SER A 213 2.60 -0.25 -11.19
CA SER A 213 1.84 0.53 -10.22
C SER A 213 0.56 -0.15 -9.76
N ILE A 214 0.27 -0.03 -8.46
CA ILE A 214 -1.00 -0.40 -7.83
C ILE A 214 -1.66 0.92 -7.43
N ARG A 215 -2.76 1.32 -8.09
CA ARG A 215 -3.39 2.62 -7.85
C ARG A 215 -4.87 2.53 -7.58
N ASN A 216 -5.36 3.19 -6.54
CA ASN A 216 -6.79 3.18 -6.24
C ASN A 216 -7.32 1.73 -6.16
N VAL A 217 -6.67 0.90 -5.33
CA VAL A 217 -7.09 -0.49 -5.10
C VAL A 217 -7.46 -0.70 -3.64
N SER A 218 -8.61 -1.32 -3.40
CA SER A 218 -8.99 -1.78 -2.06
C SER A 218 -8.85 -3.30 -1.97
N ILE A 219 -8.28 -3.81 -0.90
CA ILE A 219 -8.11 -5.25 -0.64
C ILE A 219 -8.82 -5.60 0.65
N ARG A 220 -9.67 -6.63 0.63
CA ARG A 220 -10.45 -7.04 1.80
C ARG A 220 -10.34 -8.50 2.15
N ASN A 221 -10.44 -8.78 3.45
CA ASN A 221 -10.66 -10.12 4.01
C ASN A 221 -9.53 -11.12 3.74
N SER A 222 -8.30 -10.64 3.53
CA SER A 222 -7.14 -11.44 3.08
C SER A 222 -6.37 -12.09 4.25
N TYR A 223 -5.49 -13.06 3.96
CA TYR A 223 -4.45 -13.43 4.93
C TYR A 223 -3.35 -12.37 4.96
N ILE A 224 -2.89 -11.97 3.77
CA ILE A 224 -1.99 -10.83 3.54
C ILE A 224 -2.61 -9.92 2.48
N GLY A 225 -2.59 -8.60 2.66
CA GLY A 225 -3.09 -7.68 1.63
C GLY A 225 -2.22 -7.72 0.37
N ILE A 226 -1.00 -7.20 0.48
CA ILE A 226 0.03 -7.23 -0.56
C ILE A 226 1.24 -8.01 -0.05
N LEU A 227 1.63 -9.05 -0.78
CA LEU A 227 2.77 -9.92 -0.49
C LEU A 227 3.87 -9.76 -1.55
N VAL A 228 5.08 -9.47 -1.10
CA VAL A 228 6.32 -9.63 -1.88
C VAL A 228 7.14 -10.74 -1.23
N PRO A 229 7.07 -11.99 -1.73
CA PRO A 229 7.68 -13.13 -1.07
C PRO A 229 9.20 -13.19 -1.29
N ASN A 230 9.88 -14.11 -0.59
CA ASN A 230 11.33 -14.34 -0.74
C ASN A 230 11.70 -14.59 -2.20
N GLY A 231 12.83 -14.03 -2.65
CA GLY A 231 13.29 -14.08 -4.04
C GLY A 231 12.51 -13.20 -5.02
N SER A 232 11.51 -12.44 -4.53
CA SER A 232 10.75 -11.52 -5.36
C SER A 232 11.38 -10.14 -5.47
N VAL A 233 11.07 -9.44 -6.57
CA VAL A 233 11.65 -8.15 -6.94
C VAL A 233 10.53 -7.14 -7.04
N PHE A 234 10.75 -5.97 -6.44
CA PHE A 234 9.78 -4.88 -6.33
C PHE A 234 10.47 -3.54 -6.64
N PHE A 235 10.88 -3.35 -7.89
CA PHE A 235 11.76 -2.24 -8.32
C PHE A 235 11.00 -1.15 -9.08
N SER A 236 11.14 0.10 -8.65
CA SER A 236 10.42 1.22 -9.27
C SER A 236 8.91 0.97 -9.31
N VAL A 237 8.36 0.41 -8.22
CA VAL A 237 6.93 0.15 -8.10
C VAL A 237 6.29 1.27 -7.28
N THR A 238 5.17 1.78 -7.78
CA THR A 238 4.35 2.75 -7.03
C THR A 238 3.13 2.06 -6.45
N VAL A 239 2.95 2.13 -5.14
CA VAL A 239 1.70 1.80 -4.44
C VAL A 239 1.06 3.13 -4.06
N ASP A 240 -0.11 3.45 -4.61
CA ASP A 240 -0.71 4.77 -4.49
C ASP A 240 -2.21 4.67 -4.20
N ASN A 241 -2.65 5.28 -3.11
CA ASN A 241 -4.05 5.28 -2.67
C ASN A 241 -4.62 3.86 -2.57
N VAL A 242 -3.96 3.04 -1.74
CA VAL A 242 -4.32 1.64 -1.51
C VAL A 242 -4.89 1.48 -0.10
N GLU A 243 -6.03 0.80 -0.02
CA GLU A 243 -6.66 0.43 1.25
C GLU A 243 -6.56 -1.08 1.45
N VAL A 244 -6.18 -1.52 2.65
CA VAL A 244 -6.27 -2.93 3.06
C VAL A 244 -7.10 -3.03 4.34
N ASP A 245 -8.22 -3.73 4.27
CA ASP A 245 -9.17 -3.88 5.38
C ASP A 245 -9.44 -5.36 5.70
N GLY A 246 -9.22 -5.75 6.95
CA GLY A 246 -9.41 -7.13 7.42
C GLY A 246 -8.33 -8.08 6.89
N TYR A 247 -7.31 -8.33 7.71
CA TYR A 247 -6.21 -9.24 7.38
C TYR A 247 -5.79 -10.11 8.57
N ALA A 248 -5.29 -11.30 8.30
CA ALA A 248 -4.84 -12.23 9.34
C ALA A 248 -3.38 -12.04 9.74
N LYS A 249 -2.49 -11.73 8.79
CA LYS A 249 -1.04 -11.66 9.03
C LYS A 249 -0.46 -10.27 8.82
N SER A 250 -0.72 -9.63 7.68
CA SER A 250 -0.12 -8.33 7.33
C SER A 250 -0.97 -7.61 6.30
N ALA A 251 -1.01 -6.29 6.35
CA ALA A 251 -1.59 -5.48 5.29
C ALA A 251 -0.66 -5.39 4.06
N PHE A 252 0.62 -5.14 4.32
CA PHE A 252 1.67 -5.09 3.33
C PHE A 252 2.91 -5.80 3.88
N TYR A 253 3.42 -6.80 3.17
CA TYR A 253 4.53 -7.60 3.63
C TYR A 253 5.54 -7.84 2.52
N MET A 254 6.70 -7.19 2.64
CA MET A 254 7.91 -7.61 1.94
C MET A 254 8.68 -8.59 2.83
N ALA A 255 8.99 -9.77 2.29
CA ALA A 255 9.77 -10.76 2.98
C ALA A 255 11.26 -10.39 3.00
N GLU A 256 12.01 -10.85 4.01
CA GLU A 256 13.44 -10.51 4.18
C GLU A 256 14.32 -10.91 3.00
N GLY A 257 13.96 -11.97 2.27
CA GLY A 257 14.66 -12.39 1.05
C GLY A 257 14.17 -11.72 -0.23
N ALA A 258 13.27 -10.72 -0.15
CA ALA A 258 12.86 -9.92 -1.29
C ALA A 258 13.90 -8.84 -1.63
N SER A 259 13.73 -8.16 -2.76
CA SER A 259 14.55 -7.00 -3.13
C SER A 259 13.67 -5.87 -3.63
N GLY A 260 13.86 -4.68 -3.08
CA GLY A 260 13.16 -3.46 -3.50
C GLY A 260 14.14 -2.30 -3.75
N THR A 261 13.95 -1.52 -4.80
CA THR A 261 14.78 -0.34 -5.08
C THR A 261 13.95 0.73 -5.78
N GLY A 262 14.04 1.98 -5.31
CA GLY A 262 13.40 3.13 -5.96
C GLY A 262 11.87 3.05 -6.00
N SER A 263 11.25 2.34 -5.05
CA SER A 263 9.81 2.16 -4.97
C SER A 263 9.17 3.22 -4.06
N ALA A 264 7.94 3.61 -4.39
CA ALA A 264 7.21 4.66 -3.69
C ALA A 264 5.88 4.12 -3.14
N ILE A 265 5.61 4.39 -1.86
CA ILE A 265 4.36 4.03 -1.18
C ILE A 265 3.68 5.32 -0.74
N LEU A 266 2.52 5.61 -1.33
CA LEU A 266 1.79 6.85 -1.21
C LEU A 266 0.37 6.54 -0.72
N ASN A 267 -0.03 7.13 0.40
CA ASN A 267 -1.38 6.97 0.95
C ASN A 267 -1.81 5.49 1.09
N LEU A 268 -1.02 4.72 1.84
CA LEU A 268 -1.39 3.35 2.24
C LEU A 268 -2.23 3.42 3.52
N TYR A 269 -3.51 3.08 3.41
CA TYR A 269 -4.42 2.99 4.55
C TYR A 269 -4.66 1.53 4.92
N THR A 270 -4.55 1.21 6.20
CA THR A 270 -4.84 -0.14 6.68
C THR A 270 -5.62 -0.13 7.98
N GLN A 271 -6.65 -0.97 8.05
CA GLN A 271 -7.42 -1.21 9.28
C GLN A 271 -7.75 -2.69 9.47
N ASN A 272 -7.85 -3.14 10.72
CA ASN A 272 -8.19 -4.53 11.00
C ASN A 272 -8.97 -4.69 12.30
N ARG A 273 -10.29 -4.52 12.19
CA ARG A 273 -11.23 -4.74 13.30
C ARG A 273 -11.70 -6.19 13.42
N MET A 274 -11.32 -7.05 12.48
CA MET A 274 -11.86 -8.40 12.35
C MET A 274 -11.19 -9.39 13.30
N GLN A 275 -9.85 -9.40 13.32
CA GLN A 275 -9.06 -10.39 14.04
C GLN A 275 -7.69 -9.84 14.41
N GLU A 276 -6.90 -10.64 15.11
CA GLU A 276 -5.53 -10.28 15.47
C GLU A 276 -4.61 -10.39 14.25
N CYS A 277 -3.75 -9.39 14.05
CA CYS A 277 -2.69 -9.37 13.06
C CYS A 277 -1.48 -10.13 13.61
N LEU A 278 -1.17 -11.28 12.99
CA LEU A 278 -0.15 -12.20 13.49
C LEU A 278 1.28 -11.79 13.15
N GLY A 279 1.47 -11.11 12.02
CA GLY A 279 2.75 -10.58 11.59
C GLY A 279 2.83 -9.07 11.79
N PRO A 280 3.90 -8.45 11.28
CA PRO A 280 3.97 -7.00 11.24
C PRO A 280 2.86 -6.45 10.34
N VAL A 281 2.20 -5.36 10.74
CA VAL A 281 1.07 -4.83 9.94
C VAL A 281 1.57 -4.35 8.58
N VAL A 282 2.65 -3.56 8.59
CA VAL A 282 3.40 -3.16 7.39
C VAL A 282 4.86 -3.50 7.60
N GLN A 283 5.43 -4.31 6.69
CA GLN A 283 6.86 -4.57 6.66
C GLN A 283 7.47 -4.22 5.31
N PHE A 284 8.50 -3.40 5.36
CA PHE A 284 9.43 -3.17 4.27
C PHE A 284 10.72 -3.92 4.56
N SER A 285 11.06 -4.86 3.69
CA SER A 285 12.30 -5.62 3.78
C SER A 285 13.15 -5.36 2.55
N ALA A 286 14.43 -5.03 2.76
CA ALA A 286 15.40 -4.76 1.69
C ALA A 286 14.88 -3.75 0.64
N ILE A 287 14.15 -2.72 1.09
CA ILE A 287 13.82 -1.58 0.24
C ILE A 287 14.99 -0.59 0.31
N VAL A 288 15.53 -0.25 -0.86
CA VAL A 288 16.67 0.65 -1.04
C VAL A 288 16.20 1.90 -1.79
N GLU A 289 16.60 3.09 -1.35
CA GLU A 289 16.19 4.37 -1.98
C GLU A 289 14.65 4.47 -2.08
N GLY A 290 13.96 4.03 -1.01
CA GLY A 290 12.51 3.99 -0.95
C GLY A 290 11.91 5.32 -0.48
N PHE A 291 10.72 5.65 -0.99
CA PHE A 291 9.93 6.78 -0.49
C PHE A 291 8.58 6.30 0.06
N VAL A 292 8.23 6.76 1.26
CA VAL A 292 6.95 6.51 1.90
C VAL A 292 6.30 7.87 2.18
N GLY A 293 5.31 8.26 1.38
CA GLY A 293 4.62 9.54 1.53
C GLY A 293 3.70 9.57 2.74
N GLN A 294 2.82 8.56 2.86
CA GLN A 294 1.89 8.48 3.97
C GLN A 294 1.47 7.03 4.23
N ILE A 295 1.45 6.64 5.51
CA ILE A 295 0.86 5.39 5.99
C ILE A 295 -0.08 5.69 7.16
N ASN A 296 -1.29 5.14 7.11
CA ASN A 296 -2.22 5.09 8.23
C ASN A 296 -2.42 3.64 8.67
N ILE A 297 -2.12 3.31 9.93
CA ILE A 297 -2.38 2.00 10.54
C ILE A 297 -3.39 2.18 11.66
N GLU A 298 -4.59 1.65 11.48
CA GLU A 298 -5.72 1.96 12.37
C GLU A 298 -6.40 0.70 12.92
N HIS A 299 -6.97 0.82 14.13
CA HIS A 299 -7.91 -0.14 14.71
C HIS A 299 -7.45 -1.61 14.70
N THR A 300 -6.15 -1.85 14.85
CA THR A 300 -5.55 -3.17 14.66
C THR A 300 -5.03 -3.74 15.98
N LYS A 301 -5.39 -5.00 16.27
CA LYS A 301 -4.73 -5.79 17.31
C LYS A 301 -3.47 -6.43 16.73
N VAL A 302 -2.30 -6.08 17.24
CA VAL A 302 -0.99 -6.38 16.63
C VAL A 302 -0.20 -7.34 17.51
N ARG A 303 0.09 -8.55 17.03
CA ARG A 303 0.97 -9.51 17.74
C ARG A 303 2.46 -9.33 17.43
N ASP A 304 2.82 -8.64 16.36
CA ASP A 304 4.20 -8.31 16.02
C ASP A 304 4.43 -6.79 16.07
N HIS A 305 5.14 -6.19 15.13
CA HIS A 305 5.31 -4.74 15.02
C HIS A 305 4.21 -4.08 14.18
N ALA A 306 3.87 -2.81 14.42
CA ALA A 306 2.92 -2.12 13.53
C ALA A 306 3.59 -1.77 12.19
N LEU A 307 4.69 -1.02 12.23
CA LEU A 307 5.52 -0.70 11.07
C LEU A 307 6.94 -1.23 11.27
N CYS A 308 7.47 -1.95 10.29
CA CYS A 308 8.81 -2.54 10.36
C CYS A 308 9.64 -2.25 9.10
N PHE A 309 10.89 -1.86 9.30
CA PHE A 309 11.91 -1.78 8.28
C PHE A 309 13.01 -2.81 8.58
N VAL A 310 13.28 -3.71 7.64
CA VAL A 310 14.28 -4.77 7.81
C VAL A 310 15.28 -4.67 6.67
N SER A 311 16.58 -4.62 6.97
CA SER A 311 17.66 -4.53 5.99
C SER A 311 17.42 -3.47 4.91
N SER A 312 16.71 -2.39 5.25
CA SER A 312 16.32 -1.34 4.31
C SER A 312 17.36 -0.23 4.31
N ASP A 313 17.55 0.45 3.19
CA ASP A 313 18.66 1.38 2.98
C ASP A 313 18.19 2.70 2.37
N HIS A 314 18.53 3.83 2.99
CA HIS A 314 18.15 5.18 2.55
C HIS A 314 16.65 5.32 2.25
N VAL A 315 15.80 5.13 3.27
CA VAL A 315 14.35 5.25 3.15
C VAL A 315 13.88 6.59 3.73
N SER A 316 13.17 7.38 2.92
CA SER A 316 12.54 8.63 3.35
C SER A 316 11.05 8.42 3.59
N VAL A 317 10.57 8.80 4.78
CA VAL A 317 9.19 8.62 5.22
C VAL A 317 8.62 9.98 5.63
N SER A 318 7.61 10.48 4.95
CA SER A 318 7.06 11.81 5.27
C SER A 318 6.06 11.77 6.43
N SER A 319 5.12 10.81 6.44
CA SER A 319 4.13 10.74 7.52
C SER A 319 3.70 9.31 7.86
N VAL A 320 3.69 9.00 9.15
CA VAL A 320 3.11 7.78 9.71
C VAL A 320 2.08 8.15 10.78
N HIS A 321 0.86 7.68 10.61
CA HIS A 321 -0.21 7.77 11.61
C HIS A 321 -0.60 6.38 12.08
N ILE A 322 -0.53 6.15 13.38
CA ILE A 322 -0.93 4.91 14.04
C ILE A 322 -2.02 5.25 15.04
N GLU A 323 -3.21 4.68 14.88
CA GLU A 323 -4.37 4.99 15.71
C GLU A 323 -5.09 3.74 16.20
N ASP A 324 -5.46 3.72 17.48
CA ASP A 324 -6.23 2.65 18.11
C ASP A 324 -5.64 1.26 17.79
N CYS A 325 -4.31 1.18 17.78
CA CYS A 325 -3.55 -0.05 17.61
C CYS A 325 -3.12 -0.61 18.98
N HIS A 326 -3.27 -1.93 19.15
CA HIS A 326 -3.10 -2.60 20.42
C HIS A 326 -1.98 -3.63 20.28
N LEU A 327 -0.81 -3.35 20.85
CA LEU A 327 0.31 -4.31 20.84
C LEU A 327 0.03 -5.39 21.87
N LEU A 328 -0.11 -6.64 21.42
CA LEU A 328 -0.53 -7.78 22.24
C LEU A 328 0.64 -8.61 22.78
N THR A 329 1.83 -8.49 22.18
CA THR A 329 2.98 -9.33 22.50
C THR A 329 4.09 -8.51 23.18
N PRO A 330 4.63 -8.97 24.33
CA PRO A 330 5.78 -8.36 24.96
C PRO A 330 6.99 -8.23 24.02
N GLY A 331 7.72 -7.12 24.10
CA GLY A 331 8.91 -6.88 23.28
C GLY A 331 8.64 -6.44 21.85
N LYS A 332 7.38 -6.17 21.48
CA LYS A 332 6.99 -5.60 20.20
C LYS A 332 6.79 -4.09 20.25
N ALA A 333 6.71 -3.45 19.09
CA ALA A 333 6.72 -2.00 18.97
C ALA A 333 5.86 -1.44 17.84
N PHE A 334 5.47 -0.17 17.95
CA PHE A 334 4.77 0.53 16.87
C PHE A 334 5.68 0.76 15.65
N VAL A 335 6.96 1.07 15.87
CA VAL A 335 7.96 1.18 14.81
C VAL A 335 9.16 0.31 15.14
N ALA A 336 9.57 -0.54 14.22
CA ALA A 336 10.78 -1.34 14.33
C ALA A 336 11.72 -1.10 13.16
N ALA A 337 13.02 -1.10 13.43
CA ALA A 337 14.05 -1.15 12.41
C ALA A 337 15.10 -2.21 12.76
N ALA A 338 15.39 -3.09 11.81
CA ALA A 338 16.36 -4.16 11.97
C ALA A 338 17.37 -4.13 10.81
N GLY A 339 18.67 -4.09 11.07
CA GLY A 339 19.70 -4.12 10.03
C GLY A 339 19.63 -2.99 8.98
N SER A 340 18.84 -1.95 9.24
CA SER A 340 18.47 -0.95 8.23
C SER A 340 19.38 0.26 8.29
N ILE A 341 19.98 0.62 7.16
CA ILE A 341 20.93 1.71 7.05
C ILE A 341 20.14 2.96 6.64
N PHE A 342 19.91 3.85 7.60
CA PHE A 342 19.27 5.17 7.37
C PHE A 342 17.80 5.12 6.92
N VAL A 343 16.91 5.10 7.90
CA VAL A 343 15.47 5.37 7.73
C VAL A 343 15.18 6.72 8.39
N SER A 344 14.64 7.68 7.63
CA SER A 344 14.29 9.01 8.15
C SER A 344 12.79 9.25 8.06
N MET A 345 12.18 9.66 9.17
CA MET A 345 10.75 9.98 9.29
C MET A 345 10.56 11.46 9.63
N ASP A 346 9.78 12.20 8.85
CA ASP A 346 9.46 13.60 9.20
C ASP A 346 8.46 13.63 10.35
N VAL A 347 7.37 12.84 10.24
CA VAL A 347 6.30 12.79 11.24
C VAL A 347 5.93 11.36 11.59
N LEU A 348 5.89 11.08 12.90
CA LEU A 348 5.28 9.89 13.49
C LEU A 348 4.23 10.32 14.53
N SER A 349 2.98 9.91 14.31
CA SER A 349 1.87 10.13 15.24
C SER A 349 1.36 8.78 15.75
N VAL A 350 1.31 8.60 17.07
CA VAL A 350 0.69 7.44 17.72
C VAL A 350 -0.42 7.91 18.64
N GLN A 351 -1.66 7.48 18.37
CA GLN A 351 -2.87 7.95 19.03
C GLN A 351 -3.75 6.80 19.52
N PHE A 352 -4.43 6.99 20.66
CA PHE A 352 -5.40 6.04 21.22
C PHE A 352 -4.89 4.60 21.39
N ALA A 353 -3.57 4.40 21.42
CA ALA A 353 -2.95 3.09 21.32
C ALA A 353 -2.81 2.44 22.70
N ASP A 354 -3.02 1.13 22.78
CA ASP A 354 -2.81 0.35 24.01
C ASP A 354 -1.45 -0.36 23.96
N ILE A 355 -0.61 -0.07 24.94
CA ILE A 355 0.68 -0.75 25.14
C ILE A 355 0.43 -1.81 26.21
N SER A 356 -0.08 -2.97 25.80
CA SER A 356 -0.29 -4.08 26.71
C SER A 356 1.07 -4.70 27.07
N VAL A 357 1.54 -4.44 28.29
CA VAL A 357 2.63 -5.14 29.00
C VAL A 357 3.95 -5.35 28.21
N LYS A 358 4.94 -4.47 28.44
CA LYS A 358 6.33 -4.53 27.92
C LYS A 358 6.51 -4.33 26.40
N SER A 359 5.60 -3.65 25.73
CA SER A 359 5.80 -3.15 24.35
C SER A 359 6.37 -1.72 24.35
N SER A 360 6.91 -1.25 23.23
CA SER A 360 7.58 0.06 23.11
C SER A 360 7.11 0.86 21.89
N ILE A 361 7.47 2.16 21.83
CA ILE A 361 7.27 2.95 20.61
C ILE A 361 8.22 2.47 19.50
N PHE A 362 9.51 2.31 19.86
CA PHE A 362 10.57 1.91 18.95
C PHE A 362 11.19 0.57 19.36
N PHE A 363 11.59 -0.24 18.38
CA PHE A 363 12.41 -1.44 18.56
C PHE A 363 13.54 -1.47 17.53
N LEU A 364 14.80 -1.52 17.99
CA LEU A 364 15.97 -1.44 17.12
C LEU A 364 16.87 -2.67 17.32
N TYR A 365 17.32 -3.29 16.23
CA TYR A 365 18.20 -4.45 16.28
C TYR A 365 19.19 -4.52 15.11
N GLY A 366 20.46 -4.84 15.37
CA GLY A 366 21.46 -5.06 14.32
C GLY A 366 21.94 -3.77 13.63
N GLN A 367 22.34 -2.75 14.38
CA GLN A 367 22.90 -1.49 13.84
C GLN A 367 21.99 -0.67 12.91
N PRO A 368 20.67 -0.57 13.15
CA PRO A 368 19.85 0.31 12.34
C PRO A 368 20.18 1.78 12.63
N LYS A 369 19.95 2.65 11.66
CA LYS A 369 19.89 4.11 11.87
C LYS A 369 18.49 4.61 11.58
N LEU A 370 17.77 5.07 12.60
CA LEU A 370 16.41 5.60 12.50
C LEU A 370 16.39 7.04 13.02
N SER A 371 15.91 7.98 12.20
CA SER A 371 15.63 9.35 12.63
C SER A 371 14.14 9.67 12.54
N VAL A 372 13.63 10.42 13.50
CA VAL A 372 12.25 10.91 13.55
C VAL A 372 12.26 12.39 13.91
N GLN A 373 11.89 13.27 12.97
CA GLN A 373 11.92 14.71 13.20
C GLN A 373 10.82 15.12 14.20
N SER A 374 9.60 14.63 14.03
CA SER A 374 8.45 14.99 14.88
C SER A 374 7.68 13.75 15.37
N LEU A 375 7.83 13.43 16.66
CA LEU A 375 7.05 12.39 17.33
C LEU A 375 5.88 13.02 18.09
N THR A 376 4.65 12.60 17.79
CA THR A 376 3.45 12.97 18.54
C THR A 376 2.84 11.75 19.21
N LEU A 377 2.61 11.83 20.52
CA LEU A 377 1.93 10.79 21.31
C LEU A 377 0.64 11.36 21.92
N ARG A 378 -0.49 10.68 21.70
CA ARG A 378 -1.81 11.08 22.23
C ARG A 378 -2.55 9.89 22.83
N ASP A 379 -3.14 10.10 24.01
CA ASP A 379 -4.08 9.15 24.64
C ASP A 379 -3.60 7.68 24.68
N LEU A 380 -2.33 7.48 25.07
CA LEU A 380 -1.78 6.15 25.27
C LEU A 380 -2.44 5.48 26.48
N ARG A 381 -3.06 4.33 26.26
CA ARG A 381 -3.69 3.49 27.30
C ARG A 381 -2.70 2.40 27.73
N GLY A 382 -2.71 2.06 29.01
CA GLY A 382 -1.87 1.02 29.60
C GLY A 382 -2.41 0.60 30.97
N PRO A 383 -2.00 -0.56 31.52
CA PRO A 383 -2.56 -1.10 32.76
C PRO A 383 -2.32 -0.13 33.93
N SER A 384 -3.36 0.11 34.72
CA SER A 384 -3.42 1.04 35.86
C SER A 384 -2.56 0.65 37.08
N THR A 385 -1.54 -0.19 36.90
CA THR A 385 -0.70 -0.79 37.97
C THR A 385 0.80 -0.73 37.68
N LEU A 386 1.28 0.28 36.95
CA LEU A 386 2.72 0.52 36.80
C LEU A 386 3.28 1.17 38.08
N SER A 387 3.80 0.31 38.95
CA SER A 387 4.66 0.62 40.08
C SER A 387 5.86 1.49 39.64
N PRO A 388 6.30 2.50 40.41
CA PRO A 388 7.38 3.44 40.06
C PRO A 388 8.80 2.82 40.11
N TYR A 389 8.92 1.51 40.07
CA TYR A 389 10.20 0.82 40.15
C TYR A 389 10.73 0.50 38.76
N THR A 390 11.78 1.25 38.39
CA THR A 390 12.82 0.83 37.44
C THR A 390 12.27 0.32 36.11
N TYR A 391 12.22 1.22 35.13
CA TYR A 391 12.67 0.87 33.78
C TYR A 391 14.10 0.35 33.96
N ARG A 392 14.26 -0.94 34.25
CA ARG A 392 15.49 -1.61 33.87
C ARG A 392 15.30 -1.69 32.38
N SER A 393 16.12 -0.95 31.61
CA SER A 393 16.94 -1.58 30.57
C SER A 393 16.58 -3.07 30.52
N PRO A 394 15.77 -3.55 29.53
CA PRO A 394 15.78 -4.98 29.29
C PRO A 394 17.26 -5.26 29.18
N ALA A 395 17.79 -6.09 30.10
CA ALA A 395 19.20 -6.38 30.18
C ALA A 395 19.70 -6.41 28.75
N LEU A 396 20.55 -5.43 28.39
CA LEU A 396 21.17 -5.31 27.08
C LEU A 396 21.80 -6.67 26.87
N HIS A 397 21.04 -7.59 26.28
CA HIS A 397 21.53 -8.89 25.92
C HIS A 397 22.41 -8.55 24.75
N HIS A 398 23.71 -8.47 25.04
CA HIS A 398 24.75 -8.08 24.12
C HIS A 398 24.54 -8.74 22.75
N GLY A 399 24.13 -7.89 21.82
CA GLY A 399 23.98 -8.06 20.38
C GLY A 399 23.78 -6.64 19.82
N PRO A 400 24.44 -6.24 18.73
CA PRO A 400 25.10 -4.94 18.69
C PRO A 400 24.11 -3.79 18.33
N VAL A 401 24.20 -2.67 19.10
CA VAL A 401 23.88 -1.21 18.96
C VAL A 401 23.00 -0.76 17.77
N GLY A 402 22.21 0.32 17.90
CA GLY A 402 21.52 0.99 16.79
C GLY A 402 21.38 2.48 17.13
N GLU A 403 21.29 3.35 16.12
CA GLU A 403 21.15 4.80 16.30
C GLU A 403 19.67 5.21 16.18
N LEU A 404 19.15 5.88 17.21
CA LEU A 404 17.83 6.52 17.20
C LEU A 404 18.01 8.02 17.45
N GLU A 405 17.57 8.83 16.50
CA GLU A 405 17.46 10.28 16.68
C GLU A 405 15.99 10.69 16.68
N VAL A 406 15.55 11.42 17.71
CA VAL A 406 14.22 12.04 17.74
C VAL A 406 14.38 13.53 18.02
N THR A 407 14.08 14.37 17.03
CA THR A 407 14.35 15.81 17.11
C THR A 407 13.34 16.55 17.98
N SER A 408 12.05 16.23 17.86
CA SER A 408 10.98 16.84 18.65
C SER A 408 9.93 15.83 19.11
N VAL A 409 9.44 16.01 20.35
CA VAL A 409 8.43 15.15 20.96
C VAL A 409 7.29 16.00 21.49
N TYR A 410 6.07 15.70 21.06
CA TYR A 410 4.82 16.34 21.48
C TYR A 410 3.94 15.36 22.25
N LEU A 411 3.60 15.71 23.49
CA LEU A 411 2.68 14.94 24.34
C LEU A 411 1.36 15.71 24.47
N ALA A 412 0.25 15.17 23.97
CA ALA A 412 -1.07 15.78 24.15
C ALA A 412 -1.67 15.46 25.54
N ARG A 413 -2.59 16.32 26.03
CA ARG A 413 -3.33 16.13 27.30
C ARG A 413 -3.89 14.71 27.39
N GLY A 414 -3.65 14.02 28.51
CA GLY A 414 -4.00 12.60 28.71
C GLY A 414 -2.79 11.66 28.70
N ALA A 415 -1.73 12.00 27.95
CA ALA A 415 -0.46 11.26 27.94
C ALA A 415 0.47 11.66 29.12
N SER A 416 0.34 12.87 29.66
CA SER A 416 1.31 13.44 30.62
C SER A 416 1.29 12.84 32.03
N GLU A 417 0.20 12.18 32.46
CA GLU A 417 0.07 11.70 33.85
C GLU A 417 0.61 10.29 34.09
N ARG A 418 1.00 9.55 33.04
CA ARG A 418 1.40 8.13 33.14
C ARG A 418 2.77 7.78 32.51
N LEU A 419 3.53 8.74 32.00
CA LEU A 419 4.68 8.51 31.11
C LEU A 419 6.07 8.85 31.69
N SER A 420 6.22 8.82 33.00
CA SER A 420 7.55 8.82 33.64
C SER A 420 8.11 7.38 33.66
N PRO A 421 9.21 6.99 32.97
CA PRO A 421 10.01 7.65 31.93
C PRO A 421 10.04 6.80 30.62
N LEU A 422 9.40 7.23 29.54
CA LEU A 422 9.37 6.48 28.27
C LEU A 422 10.64 6.57 27.41
N VAL A 423 11.65 7.34 27.83
CA VAL A 423 12.88 7.56 27.06
C VAL A 423 14.10 7.32 27.96
N GLU A 424 14.33 6.07 28.33
CA GLU A 424 15.70 5.60 28.64
C GLU A 424 16.41 5.27 27.32
N VAL A 425 17.05 6.29 26.73
CA VAL A 425 18.14 6.02 25.76
C VAL A 425 19.33 5.53 26.58
N ASN A 426 19.52 4.22 26.62
CA ASN A 426 20.74 3.60 27.12
C ASN A 426 21.82 3.74 26.05
N GLN A 427 22.85 4.53 26.38
CA GLN A 427 24.15 4.63 25.71
C GLN A 427 24.10 4.69 24.18
N LEU A 428 23.73 5.87 23.65
CA LEU A 428 24.30 6.30 22.38
C LEU A 428 25.78 6.61 22.63
N GLY A 429 26.64 6.13 21.74
CA GLY A 429 28.07 6.41 21.75
C GLY A 429 28.32 7.91 21.90
N GLU A 430 29.37 8.21 22.64
CA GLU A 430 29.93 9.54 22.80
C GLU A 430 30.02 10.21 21.42
N GLU A 431 29.16 11.19 21.13
CA GLU A 431 29.52 12.45 20.45
C GLU A 431 28.36 13.39 20.10
N ASN A 432 27.07 13.00 20.10
CA ASN A 432 26.03 13.92 19.60
C ASN A 432 24.93 14.28 20.63
N ALA A 433 24.71 15.59 20.76
CA ALA A 433 23.91 16.24 21.80
C ALA A 433 22.42 15.88 21.76
N ILE A 434 21.82 15.57 22.92
CA ILE A 434 20.37 15.36 23.05
C ILE A 434 19.86 16.10 24.30
N LEU A 435 18.87 16.98 24.08
CA LEU A 435 18.10 17.69 25.11
C LEU A 435 17.17 16.70 25.83
N ARG A 436 17.30 16.56 27.15
CA ARG A 436 16.30 15.85 27.97
C ARG A 436 15.61 16.79 28.96
N GLN A 437 14.29 16.66 29.10
CA GLN A 437 13.48 17.40 30.07
C GLN A 437 13.63 16.82 31.49
N TRP A 438 13.88 17.69 32.46
CA TRP A 438 13.90 17.43 33.90
C TRP A 438 12.97 18.44 34.60
N GLY A 439 11.96 17.94 35.32
CA GLY A 439 10.93 18.79 35.92
C GLY A 439 10.07 19.55 34.90
N ARG A 440 9.44 20.65 35.32
CA ARG A 440 8.58 21.45 34.41
C ARG A 440 9.38 22.22 33.36
N ASP A 441 10.64 22.60 33.60
CA ASP A 441 11.34 23.61 32.78
C ASP A 441 12.86 23.42 32.59
N VAL A 442 13.48 22.25 32.87
CA VAL A 442 14.95 22.10 32.75
C VAL A 442 15.36 21.17 31.60
N TYR A 443 16.21 21.64 30.70
CA TYR A 443 16.81 20.84 29.60
C TYR A 443 18.25 20.50 29.93
N PHE A 444 18.80 19.32 29.59
CA PHE A 444 20.25 19.11 29.68
C PHE A 444 20.88 18.59 28.40
N ARG A 445 22.14 18.96 28.14
CA ARG A 445 23.04 18.38 27.11
C ARG A 445 24.21 17.67 27.80
N GLN A 446 24.75 16.62 27.20
CA GLN A 446 25.94 15.94 27.72
C GLN A 446 27.15 16.27 26.84
N LEU A 447 28.24 16.75 27.43
CA LEU A 447 29.49 17.12 26.77
C LEU A 447 30.65 16.50 27.54
N ASN A 448 31.53 15.76 26.87
CA ASN A 448 32.82 15.27 27.41
C ASN A 448 32.73 14.68 28.83
N GLY A 449 31.74 13.81 29.08
CA GLY A 449 31.58 13.09 30.36
C GLY A 449 30.85 13.83 31.48
N TYR A 450 30.39 15.06 31.27
CA TYR A 450 29.56 15.82 32.22
C TYR A 450 28.25 16.33 31.60
N ARG A 451 27.25 16.59 32.44
CA ARG A 451 25.91 17.05 32.02
C ARG A 451 25.76 18.55 32.27
N GLU A 452 25.29 19.27 31.27
CA GLU A 452 24.96 20.68 31.34
C GLU A 452 23.44 20.89 31.29
N TYR A 453 22.84 21.36 32.37
CA TYR A 453 21.42 21.63 32.55
C TYR A 453 21.11 23.11 32.29
N PHE A 454 19.93 23.44 31.79
CA PHE A 454 19.45 24.79 31.47
C PHE A 454 18.03 24.94 32.01
N GLY A 455 17.74 26.01 32.77
CA GLY A 455 16.36 26.27 33.22
C GLY A 455 16.14 26.29 34.74
N SER A 456 17.20 26.26 35.55
CA SER A 456 17.06 26.42 37.01
C SER A 456 17.28 27.87 37.44
N SER A 457 16.55 28.35 38.44
CA SER A 457 16.79 29.65 39.09
C SER A 457 17.72 29.56 40.32
N ALA A 458 18.20 28.36 40.65
CA ALA A 458 19.07 28.09 41.79
C ALA A 458 19.94 26.84 41.53
N PRO A 459 21.00 26.56 42.30
CA PRO A 459 21.68 25.26 42.22
C PRO A 459 20.70 24.14 42.61
N PRO A 460 20.79 22.94 42.02
CA PRO A 460 19.91 21.82 42.34
C PRO A 460 19.87 21.48 43.83
N SER A 461 18.65 21.32 44.36
CA SER A 461 18.38 20.89 45.74
C SER A 461 17.96 19.42 45.86
N ALA A 462 17.70 18.75 44.72
CA ALA A 462 17.39 17.32 44.62
C ALA A 462 17.83 16.77 43.26
N GLY A 463 17.95 15.44 43.13
CA GLY A 463 18.43 14.75 41.91
C GLY A 463 19.87 14.25 42.06
N ARG A 464 20.32 13.26 41.25
CA ARG A 464 21.68 12.70 41.37
C ARG A 464 22.64 13.34 40.36
N PHE A 465 23.74 13.90 40.86
CA PHE A 465 24.73 14.63 40.07
C PHE A 465 26.13 14.04 40.19
N ASN A 466 26.89 14.10 39.11
CA ASN A 466 28.29 13.71 39.04
C ASN A 466 29.16 14.96 39.18
N VAL A 467 30.42 14.78 39.61
CA VAL A 467 31.41 15.85 39.58
C VAL A 467 31.56 16.36 38.15
N GLY A 468 31.52 17.67 37.96
CA GLY A 468 31.64 18.34 36.66
C GLY A 468 30.30 18.68 36.00
N ASP A 469 29.17 18.15 36.46
CA ASP A 469 27.84 18.54 35.97
C ASP A 469 27.62 20.05 36.19
N ARG A 470 27.04 20.77 35.22
CA ARG A 470 26.79 22.22 35.29
C ARG A 470 25.31 22.53 35.14
N VAL A 471 24.79 23.52 35.85
CA VAL A 471 23.43 24.03 35.66
C VAL A 471 23.50 25.51 35.32
N TYR A 472 23.00 25.92 34.16
CA TYR A 472 22.88 27.30 33.73
C TYR A 472 21.62 27.94 34.31
N ASN A 473 21.78 29.17 34.82
CA ASN A 473 20.69 29.97 35.36
C ASN A 473 19.71 30.32 34.23
N ALA A 474 18.43 30.04 34.42
CA ALA A 474 17.38 30.28 33.43
C ALA A 474 17.18 31.78 33.12
N LYS A 475 17.39 32.62 34.14
CA LYS A 475 17.13 34.07 34.12
C LYS A 475 18.14 34.79 35.03
N PRO A 476 19.44 34.79 34.69
CA PRO A 476 20.43 35.49 35.51
C PRO A 476 20.09 36.97 35.57
N GLN A 477 20.07 37.54 36.78
CA GLN A 477 19.95 38.98 37.03
C GLN A 477 21.34 39.56 37.35
N ILE A 478 21.49 40.89 37.28
CA ILE A 478 22.74 41.56 37.64
C ILE A 478 23.13 41.15 39.07
N GLY A 479 24.33 40.58 39.23
CA GLY A 479 24.83 40.09 40.52
C GLY A 479 24.48 38.62 40.86
N GLU A 480 23.69 37.93 40.05
CA GLU A 480 23.39 36.50 40.17
C GLU A 480 24.34 35.64 39.33
N PRO A 481 24.67 34.40 39.74
CA PRO A 481 25.53 33.53 38.97
C PRO A 481 24.88 33.08 37.66
N VAL A 482 25.67 33.02 36.59
CA VAL A 482 25.24 32.59 35.25
C VAL A 482 25.09 31.06 35.18
N TRP A 483 25.82 30.32 36.02
CA TRP A 483 25.72 28.86 36.15
C TRP A 483 26.26 28.37 37.49
N TRP A 484 26.04 27.08 37.79
CA TRP A 484 26.62 26.34 38.91
C TRP A 484 27.31 25.06 38.41
N ILE A 485 28.38 24.60 39.06
CA ILE A 485 29.04 23.32 38.76
C ILE A 485 29.10 22.43 40.00
N CYS A 486 28.87 21.13 39.82
CA CYS A 486 28.93 20.13 40.87
C CYS A 486 30.39 19.76 41.17
N LEU A 487 30.86 20.05 42.38
CA LEU A 487 32.22 19.74 42.84
C LEU A 487 32.34 18.36 43.48
N THR A 488 31.24 17.89 44.07
CA THR A 488 31.18 16.59 44.73
C THR A 488 29.89 15.92 44.31
N GLY A 489 29.98 14.77 43.64
CA GLY A 489 28.81 14.03 43.19
C GLY A 489 27.94 13.58 44.37
N GLY A 490 26.64 13.51 44.17
CA GLY A 490 25.69 13.17 45.23
C GLY A 490 24.25 13.47 44.86
N SER A 491 23.36 13.43 45.85
CA SER A 491 21.94 13.77 45.70
C SER A 491 21.52 14.86 46.69
N PRO A 492 21.72 16.17 46.38
CA PRO A 492 21.98 16.76 45.06
C PRO A 492 23.45 17.03 44.67
N GLY A 493 24.42 16.60 45.47
CA GLY A 493 25.82 16.98 45.27
C GLY A 493 26.12 18.38 45.82
N THR A 494 27.39 18.79 45.76
CA THR A 494 27.84 20.10 46.27
C THR A 494 28.12 21.05 45.11
N TRP A 495 27.54 22.24 45.13
CA TRP A 495 27.54 23.16 43.99
C TRP A 495 28.38 24.41 44.23
N GLN A 496 29.21 24.77 43.24
CA GLN A 496 29.92 26.04 43.19
C GLN A 496 29.29 26.97 42.15
N ALA A 497 29.03 28.21 42.56
CA ALA A 497 28.56 29.26 41.66
C ALA A 497 29.67 29.70 40.69
N GLY A 498 29.31 29.86 39.42
CA GLY A 498 30.15 30.45 38.39
C GLY A 498 30.19 31.99 38.46
N PRO A 499 30.71 32.64 37.41
CA PRO A 499 30.70 34.10 37.30
C PRO A 499 29.30 34.68 37.44
N ARG A 500 29.21 35.90 37.99
CA ARG A 500 27.96 36.65 38.11
C ARG A 500 27.75 37.52 36.87
N LEU A 501 26.49 37.66 36.44
CA LEU A 501 26.10 38.49 35.29
C LEU A 501 26.30 39.98 35.56
#